data_AF-A0A1H0P3W0-F1
#
_entry.id   AF-A0A1H0P3W0-F1
#
_cell.length_a   1.000
_cell.length_b   1.000
_cell.length_c   1.000
_cell.angle_alpha   90.00
_cell.angle_beta   90.00
_cell.angle_gamma   90.00
#
_symmetry.space_group_name_H-M   'P 1'
#
loop_
_entity.id
_entity.type
_entity.pdbx_description
1 polymer ?
#
loop_
_entity_poly.entity_id
_entity_poly.type
_entity_poly.pdbx_seq_one_letter_code
_entity_poly.pdbx_strand_id
1 'polypeptide(L)' 'MTRRKMAPYVSEDIIERAKAAVAALGGDVAHTASMSDLVEHALRREVERLERKHNDGEEFPRVAGQLRTGPSTDKGR' A
#
# COMPACT_ATOMS: atom_id res chain seq x y z
N MET A 1 15.08 -8.10 4.89
CA MET A 1 14.07 -8.33 3.83
C MET A 1 14.46 -7.48 2.62
N THR A 2 14.36 -8.01 1.41
CA THR A 2 14.72 -7.28 0.19
C THR A 2 13.48 -6.58 -0.38
N ARG A 3 13.53 -5.26 -0.52
CA ARG A 3 12.47 -4.48 -1.18
C ARG A 3 12.63 -4.58 -2.71
N ARG A 4 11.52 -4.63 -3.43
CA ARG A 4 11.48 -4.53 -4.90
C ARG A 4 10.60 -3.36 -5.31
N LYS A 5 10.99 -2.66 -6.39
CA LYS A 5 10.18 -1.59 -6.95
C LYS A 5 8.90 -2.17 -7.56
N MET A 6 7.77 -1.58 -7.23
CA MET A 6 6.47 -1.77 -7.89
C MET A 6 5.95 -0.41 -8.37
N ALA A 7 5.15 -0.40 -9.44
CA ALA A 7 4.60 0.83 -10.02
C ALA A 7 3.08 0.68 -10.25
N PRO A 8 2.25 0.85 -9.19
CA PRO A 8 0.80 0.89 -9.35
C PRO A 8 0.34 2.23 -9.94
N TYR A 9 -0.87 2.24 -10.49
CA TYR A 9 -1.59 3.48 -10.76
C TYR A 9 -2.23 3.97 -9.46
N VAL A 10 -1.92 5.21 -9.07
CA VAL A 10 -2.46 5.89 -7.89
C VAL A 10 -2.90 7.29 -8.34
N SER A 11 -4.00 7.80 -7.79
CA SER A 11 -4.45 9.16 -8.11
C SER A 11 -3.41 10.20 -7.71
N GLU A 12 -3.28 11.24 -8.52
CA GLU A 12 -2.33 12.34 -8.28
C GLU A 12 -2.57 13.02 -6.92
N ASP A 13 -3.83 13.25 -6.55
CA ASP A 13 -4.18 13.82 -5.23
C ASP A 13 -3.60 13.01 -4.06
N ILE A 14 -3.71 11.68 -4.12
CA ILE A 14 -3.17 10.81 -3.07
C ILE A 14 -1.65 10.87 -3.05
N ILE A 15 -1.01 10.91 -4.22
CA ILE A 15 0.45 11.03 -4.33
C ILE A 15 0.91 12.35 -3.68
N GLU A 16 0.29 13.48 -4.01
CA GLU A 16 0.66 14.78 -3.47
C GLU A 16 0.42 14.87 -1.95
N ARG A 17 -0.71 14.34 -1.46
CA ARG A 17 -0.99 14.27 -0.02
C ARG A 17 0.00 13.40 0.73
N ALA A 18 0.40 12.26 0.15
CA ALA A 18 1.41 11.39 0.74
C ALA A 18 2.79 12.06 0.80
N LYS A 19 3.18 12.77 -0.27
CA LYS A 19 4.43 13.55 -0.29
C LYS A 19 4.43 14.61 0.81
N ALA A 20 3.34 15.37 0.92
CA ALA A 20 3.19 16.39 1.95
C ALA A 20 3.29 15.81 3.36
N ALA A 21 2.65 14.66 3.63
CA ALA A 21 2.71 14.01 4.93
C ALA A 21 4.13 13.54 5.29
N VAL A 22 4.85 12.90 4.36
CA VAL A 22 6.24 12.47 4.57
C VAL A 22 7.15 13.69 4.81
N ALA A 23 7.00 14.73 4.00
CA ALA A 23 7.80 15.95 4.15
C ALA A 23 7.53 16.68 5.47
N ALA A 24 6.28 16.74 5.91
CA ALA A 24 5.90 17.43 7.15
C ALA A 24 6.32 16.69 8.42
N LEU A 25 6.34 15.35 8.38
CA LEU A 25 6.60 14.52 9.56
C LEU A 25 8.05 14.05 9.66
N GLY A 26 8.82 14.01 8.56
CA GLY A 26 10.28 13.82 8.59
C GLY A 26 10.80 12.54 9.26
N GLY A 27 9.93 11.58 9.59
CA GLY A 27 10.26 10.38 10.36
C GLY A 27 10.01 10.48 11.87
N ASP A 28 9.53 11.62 12.38
CA ASP A 28 9.11 11.79 13.78
C ASP A 28 7.89 10.92 14.13
N VAL A 29 7.11 10.55 13.10
CA VAL A 29 6.02 9.58 13.18
C VAL A 29 6.43 8.29 12.48
N ALA A 30 6.00 7.15 13.03
CA ALA A 30 6.28 5.84 12.45
C ALA A 30 5.86 5.78 10.97
N HIS A 31 6.73 5.21 10.14
CA HIS A 31 6.53 5.01 8.69
C HIS A 31 6.50 6.28 7.84
N THR A 32 6.87 7.44 8.38
CA THR A 32 6.92 8.69 7.60
C THR A 32 8.35 9.18 7.32
N ALA A 33 9.36 8.33 7.54
CA ALA A 33 10.75 8.63 7.22
C ALA A 33 11.01 8.67 5.71
N SER A 34 10.19 7.97 4.91
CA SER A 34 10.27 7.98 3.45
C SER A 34 8.93 7.61 2.81
N MET A 35 8.77 7.94 1.53
CA MET A 35 7.61 7.48 0.74
C MET A 35 7.53 5.94 0.67
N SER A 36 8.69 5.27 0.61
CA SER A 36 8.72 3.80 0.56
C SER A 36 8.25 3.17 1.86
N ASP A 37 8.62 3.74 3.03
CA ASP A 37 8.16 3.24 4.32
C ASP A 37 6.66 3.46 4.51
N LEU A 38 6.14 4.62 4.09
CA LEU A 38 4.72 4.92 4.14
C LEU A 38 3.93 3.94 3.28
N VAL A 39 4.36 3.72 2.04
CA VAL A 39 3.71 2.79 1.10
C VAL A 39 3.77 1.35 1.59
N GLU A 40 4.94 0.88 2.07
CA GLU A 40 5.07 -0.47 2.60
C GLU A 40 4.13 -0.69 3.79
N HIS A 41 4.09 0.26 4.72
CA HIS A 41 3.20 0.17 5.88
C HIS A 41 1.73 0.21 5.49
N ALA A 42 1.34 1.13 4.60
CA ALA A 42 -0.05 1.23 4.14
C ALA A 42 -0.52 -0.06 3.45
N LEU A 43 0.32 -0.64 2.58
CA LEU A 43 0.02 -1.91 1.92
C LEU A 43 -0.07 -3.07 2.92
N ARG A 44 0.89 -3.17 3.83
CA ARG A 44 0.89 -4.22 4.88
C ARG A 44 -0.38 -4.15 5.73
N ARG A 45 -0.70 -2.96 6.25
CA ARG A 45 -1.90 -2.72 7.07
C ARG A 45 -3.17 -3.15 6.34
N GLU A 46 -3.28 -2.85 5.05
CA GLU A 46 -4.44 -3.21 4.26
C GLU A 46 -4.53 -4.71 3.98
N VAL A 47 -3.41 -5.37 3.67
CA VAL A 47 -3.35 -6.83 3.51
C VAL A 47 -3.77 -7.54 4.80
N GLU A 48 -3.20 -7.15 5.94
CA GLU A 48 -3.57 -7.72 7.24
C GLU A 48 -5.05 -7.48 7.57
N ARG A 49 -5.62 -6.32 7.17
CA ARG A 49 -7.06 -6.06 7.32
C ARG A 49 -7.89 -7.00 6.47
N LEU A 50 -7.47 -7.31 5.26
CA LEU A 50 -8.16 -8.23 4.36
C LEU A 50 -8.04 -9.67 4.87
N GLU A 51 -6.89 -10.09 5.36
CA GLU A 51 -6.66 -11.41 5.97
C GLU A 51 -7.59 -11.63 7.16
N ARG A 52 -7.66 -10.66 8.09
CA ARG A 52 -8.60 -10.72 9.23
C ARG A 52 -10.07 -10.75 8.81
N LYS A 53 -10.43 -10.04 7.73
CA LYS A 53 -11.84 -9.90 7.32
C LYS A 53 -12.31 -11.06 6.43
N HIS A 54 -11.40 -11.67 5.68
CA HIS A 54 -11.74 -12.56 4.57
C HIS A 54 -10.96 -13.88 4.55
N ASN A 55 -10.02 -14.09 5.47
CA ASN A 55 -9.19 -15.29 5.53
C ASN A 55 -8.91 -15.72 6.99
N ASP A 56 -9.87 -15.49 7.90
CA ASP A 56 -9.78 -15.89 9.31
C ASP A 56 -8.54 -15.38 10.08
N GLY A 57 -7.91 -14.31 9.57
CA GLY A 57 -6.66 -13.77 10.13
C GLY A 57 -5.39 -14.46 9.65
N GLU A 58 -5.51 -15.48 8.81
CA GLU A 58 -4.39 -16.19 8.20
C GLU A 58 -3.90 -15.48 6.93
N GLU A 59 -2.64 -15.71 6.54
CA GLU A 59 -2.07 -15.17 5.29
C GLU A 59 -2.79 -15.75 4.05
N PHE A 60 -3.02 -14.92 3.03
CA PHE A 60 -3.54 -15.43 1.76
C PHE A 60 -2.53 -16.36 1.08
N PRO A 61 -2.98 -17.44 0.40
CA PRO A 61 -2.10 -18.31 -0.36
C PRO A 61 -1.30 -17.55 -1.42
N ARG A 62 0.00 -17.88 -1.53
CA ARG A 62 0.87 -17.28 -2.56
C ARG A 62 0.39 -17.65 -3.95
N VAL A 63 0.15 -16.64 -4.78
CA VAL A 63 -0.23 -16.83 -6.18
C VAL A 63 1.01 -16.85 -7.07
N ALA A 64 1.12 -17.86 -7.95
CA ALA A 64 2.17 -17.96 -8.96
C ALA A 64 1.80 -17.29 -10.30
N GLY A 65 0.59 -16.72 -10.43
CA GLY A 65 0.05 -16.12 -11.65
C GLY A 65 0.20 -14.59 -11.71
N GLN A 66 -0.08 -14.01 -12.89
CA GLN A 66 -0.13 -12.56 -13.06
C GLN A 66 -1.43 -11.98 -12.50
N LEU A 67 -1.30 -11.02 -11.58
CA LEU A 67 -2.43 -10.19 -11.15
C LEU A 67 -2.86 -9.29 -12.30
N ARG A 68 -4.15 -8.95 -12.35
CA ARG A 68 -4.66 -7.94 -13.29
C ARG A 68 -4.14 -6.57 -12.87
N THR A 69 -3.07 -6.13 -13.50
CA THR A 69 -2.49 -4.79 -13.30
C THR A 69 -3.08 -3.84 -14.33
N GLY A 70 -4.07 -3.05 -13.93
CA GLY A 70 -4.67 -2.00 -14.76
C GLY A 70 -5.40 -0.99 -13.87
N PRO A 71 -5.83 0.17 -14.41
CA PRO A 71 -6.64 1.12 -13.66
C PRO A 71 -7.87 0.40 -13.08
N SER A 72 -8.11 0.57 -11.78
CA SER A 72 -9.32 0.04 -11.17
C SER A 72 -10.53 0.67 -11.87
N THR A 73 -11.45 -0.16 -12.34
CA THR A 73 -12.75 0.29 -12.87
C THR A 73 -13.79 0.46 -11.77
N ASP A 74 -13.39 0.30 -10.51
CA ASP A 74 -14.29 0.41 -9.37
C ASP A 74 -14.69 1.88 -9.18
N LYS A 75 -15.80 2.26 -9.81
CA LYS A 75 -16.52 3.48 -9.49
C LYS A 75 -17.20 3.23 -8.16
N GLY A 76 -16.57 3.72 -7.09
CA GLY A 76 -17.00 3.54 -5.70
C GLY A 76 -18.53 3.55 -5.54
N ARG A 77 -19.03 2.49 -4.90
CA ARG A 77 -20.41 2.37 -4.44
C ARG A 77 -20.51 2.78 -2.99
#